data_AF-A0A840N7Y1-F1
#
_entry.id   AF-A0A840N7Y1-F1
#
_cell.length_a   1.000
_cell.length_b   1.000
_cell.length_c   1.000
_cell.angle_alpha   90.00
_cell.angle_beta   90.00
_cell.angle_gamma   90.00
#
_symmetry.space_group_name_H-M   'P 1'
#
loop_
_entity.id
_entity.type
_entity.pdbx_description
1 polymer ?
#
loop_
_entity_poly.entity_id
_entity_poly.type
_entity_poly.pdbx_seq_one_letter_code
_entity_poly.pdbx_strand_id
1 'polypeptide(L)'
;MDEAYFRETIEPMIDGRQIEYIGEINESAKSEFLGQAAALLFPIDWPEPFGLVMIEAMACGTPVLAFRGGSVPEIIDKEVTGHIVSSVEEAVAALPTVLALDRRGIRRRFEERFSSAQMATQYVKLYQKLLIGPEAQKRAPVVAAHALNAHVHGRKAEAAATAPHKPS
;
A
#
# COMPACT_ATOMS: atom_id res chain seq x y z
N MET A 1 12.46 8.15 -19.18
CA MET A 1 11.88 9.13 -20.10
C MET A 1 12.85 9.33 -21.24
N ASP A 2 12.37 9.37 -22.47
CA ASP A 2 13.21 9.68 -23.61
C ASP A 2 13.69 11.14 -23.50
N GLU A 3 15.01 11.34 -23.40
CA GLU A 3 15.64 12.64 -23.23
C GLU A 3 15.41 13.55 -24.46
N ALA A 4 15.25 12.96 -25.65
CA ALA A 4 14.91 13.71 -26.86
C ALA A 4 13.48 14.23 -26.78
N TYR A 5 12.52 13.38 -26.39
CA TYR A 5 11.12 13.80 -26.23
C TYR A 5 10.96 14.93 -25.21
N PHE A 6 11.69 14.88 -24.09
CA PHE A 6 11.69 15.97 -23.12
C PHE A 6 12.10 17.30 -23.75
N ARG A 7 13.30 17.35 -24.34
CA ARG A 7 13.86 18.59 -24.91
C ARG A 7 13.04 19.13 -26.06
N GLU A 8 12.52 18.26 -26.92
CA GLU A 8 11.87 18.68 -28.15
C GLU A 8 10.38 19.02 -27.96
N THR A 9 9.70 18.38 -27.00
CA THR A 9 8.25 18.53 -26.81
C THR A 9 7.88 19.19 -25.49
N ILE A 10 8.48 18.78 -24.38
CA ILE A 10 8.05 19.20 -23.04
C ILE A 10 8.75 20.49 -22.62
N GLU A 11 10.08 20.57 -22.77
CA GLU A 11 10.88 21.72 -22.38
C GLU A 11 10.38 23.06 -22.98
N PRO A 12 10.00 23.13 -24.27
CA PRO A 12 9.46 24.37 -24.85
C PRO A 12 8.12 24.81 -24.26
N MET A 13 7.38 23.92 -23.60
CA MET A 13 6.11 24.23 -22.95
C MET A 13 6.27 24.77 -21.52
N ILE A 14 7.44 24.59 -20.91
CA ILE A 14 7.73 25.07 -19.55
C ILE A 14 8.01 26.57 -19.62
N ASP A 15 7.01 27.39 -19.30
CA ASP A 15 7.07 28.84 -19.37
C ASP A 15 7.42 29.51 -18.02
N GLY A 16 7.49 28.73 -16.94
CA GLY A 16 7.72 29.22 -15.58
C GLY A 16 6.60 30.10 -15.03
N ARG A 17 5.42 30.09 -15.67
CA ARG A 17 4.25 30.90 -15.28
C ARG A 17 3.00 30.06 -15.12
N GLN A 18 2.62 29.33 -16.18
CA GLN A 18 1.50 28.39 -16.17
C GLN A 18 1.99 26.96 -16.01
N ILE A 19 3.19 26.66 -16.52
CA ILE A 19 3.82 25.36 -16.47
C ILE A 19 5.20 25.54 -15.85
N GLU A 20 5.37 24.99 -14.65
CA GLU A 20 6.63 24.99 -13.93
C GLU A 20 7.11 23.56 -13.72
N TYR A 21 8.40 23.32 -13.99
CA TYR A 21 9.03 22.04 -13.71
C TYR A 21 9.81 22.13 -12.40
N ILE A 22 9.32 21.43 -11.38
CA ILE A 22 9.85 21.48 -10.01
C ILE A 22 11.03 20.49 -9.81
N GLY A 23 11.23 19.55 -10.74
CA GLY A 23 12.25 18.51 -10.59
C GLY A 23 11.87 17.45 -9.54
N GLU A 24 12.88 16.81 -8.96
CA GLU A 24 12.67 15.81 -7.92
C GLU A 24 12.36 16.46 -6.58
N ILE A 25 11.22 16.09 -6.00
CA ILE A 25 10.78 16.54 -4.68
C ILE A 25 11.08 15.44 -3.67
N ASN A 26 11.79 15.78 -2.60
CA ASN A 26 12.07 14.84 -1.52
C ASN A 26 10.80 14.49 -0.72
N GLU A 27 10.85 13.40 0.05
CA GLU A 27 9.69 12.86 0.77
C GLU A 27 9.06 13.87 1.75
N SER A 28 9.90 14.66 2.44
CA SER A 28 9.42 15.70 3.37
C SER A 28 8.66 16.83 2.67
N ALA A 29 9.13 17.28 1.51
CA ALA A 29 8.50 18.36 0.75
C ALA A 29 7.29 17.87 -0.06
N LYS A 30 7.24 16.59 -0.41
CA LYS A 30 6.15 16.02 -1.22
C LYS A 30 4.78 16.16 -0.57
N SER A 31 4.70 15.93 0.75
CA SER A 31 3.42 16.03 1.48
C SER A 31 2.86 17.45 1.48
N GLU A 32 3.73 18.44 1.70
CA GLU A 32 3.34 19.85 1.62
C GLU A 32 2.95 20.24 0.19
N PHE A 33 3.77 19.86 -0.79
CA PHE A 33 3.53 20.14 -2.20
C PHE A 33 2.19 19.58 -2.68
N LEU A 34 1.94 18.29 -2.43
CA LEU A 34 0.65 17.66 -2.76
C LEU A 34 -0.48 18.27 -1.93
N GLY A 35 -0.28 18.56 -0.66
CA GLY A 35 -1.30 19.15 0.21
C GLY A 35 -1.70 20.58 -0.16
N GLN A 36 -0.81 21.35 -0.78
CA GLN A 36 -1.09 22.68 -1.30
C GLN A 36 -1.67 22.65 -2.72
N ALA A 37 -1.52 21.54 -3.45
CA ALA A 37 -2.11 21.38 -4.76
C ALA A 37 -3.64 21.37 -4.71
N ALA A 38 -4.26 22.07 -5.66
CA ALA A 38 -5.71 22.12 -5.80
C ALA A 38 -6.27 20.76 -6.26
N ALA A 39 -5.56 20.07 -7.16
CA ALA A 39 -5.82 18.71 -7.60
C ALA A 39 -4.53 18.07 -8.16
N LEU A 40 -4.50 16.74 -8.18
CA LEU A 40 -3.53 15.96 -8.96
C LEU A 40 -4.17 15.58 -10.31
N LEU A 41 -3.50 15.92 -11.42
CA LEU A 41 -3.83 15.37 -12.73
C LEU A 41 -2.98 14.12 -12.99
N PHE A 42 -3.62 13.01 -13.33
CA PHE A 42 -2.96 11.73 -13.59
C PHE A 42 -3.34 11.19 -14.99
N PRO A 43 -2.73 11.74 -16.07
CA PRO A 43 -3.10 11.45 -17.46
C PRO A 43 -2.39 10.19 -17.94
N ILE A 44 -2.71 9.06 -17.32
CA ILE A 44 -2.01 7.80 -17.57
C ILE A 44 -2.33 7.21 -18.95
N ASP A 45 -1.29 6.75 -19.64
CA ASP A 45 -1.34 6.13 -20.97
C ASP A 45 -0.94 4.64 -20.99
N TRP A 46 -0.66 4.07 -19.82
CA TRP A 46 -0.26 2.67 -19.63
C TRP A 46 -1.00 2.00 -18.45
N PRO A 47 -1.04 0.67 -18.34
CA PRO A 47 -1.77 0.00 -17.25
C PRO A 47 -1.00 0.00 -15.92
N GLU A 48 -1.05 1.11 -15.18
CA GLU A 48 -0.40 1.24 -13.87
C GLU A 48 -0.93 0.23 -12.84
N PRO A 49 -0.04 -0.55 -12.20
CA PRO A 49 -0.43 -1.62 -11.28
C PRO A 49 -1.04 -1.11 -9.96
N PHE A 50 -0.60 0.04 -9.43
CA PHE A 50 -1.18 0.55 -8.18
C PHE A 50 -1.20 2.08 -8.04
N GLY A 51 -0.33 2.84 -8.67
CA GLY A 51 -0.45 4.30 -8.68
C GLY A 51 -0.31 4.93 -7.29
N LEU A 52 0.84 4.71 -6.65
CA LEU A 52 1.18 5.26 -5.33
C LEU A 52 0.95 6.77 -5.23
N VAL A 53 1.25 7.51 -6.30
CA VAL A 53 1.07 8.97 -6.35
C VAL A 53 -0.40 9.38 -6.14
N MET A 54 -1.36 8.57 -6.60
CA MET A 54 -2.78 8.84 -6.36
C MET A 54 -3.12 8.76 -4.87
N ILE A 55 -2.68 7.70 -4.19
CA ILE A 55 -2.95 7.54 -2.75
C ILE A 55 -2.11 8.50 -1.89
N GLU A 56 -0.93 8.93 -2.34
CA GLU A 56 -0.15 10.01 -1.71
C GLU A 56 -0.91 11.34 -1.78
N ALA A 57 -1.50 11.68 -2.93
CA ALA A 57 -2.36 12.86 -3.07
C ALA A 57 -3.60 12.75 -2.17
N MET A 58 -4.27 11.60 -2.16
CA MET A 58 -5.42 11.35 -1.29
C MET A 58 -5.05 11.43 0.20
N ALA A 59 -3.86 10.96 0.59
CA ALA A 59 -3.33 11.12 1.93
C ALA A 59 -3.15 12.60 2.30
N CYS A 60 -2.86 13.48 1.34
CA CYS A 60 -2.80 14.92 1.56
C CYS A 60 -4.17 15.62 1.47
N GLY A 61 -5.24 14.85 1.26
CA GLY A 61 -6.60 15.37 1.03
C GLY A 61 -6.77 16.02 -0.35
N THR A 62 -5.86 15.75 -1.29
CA THR A 62 -5.87 16.35 -2.62
C THR A 62 -6.68 15.50 -3.58
N PRO A 63 -7.68 16.08 -4.28
CA PRO A 63 -8.48 15.36 -5.24
C PRO A 63 -7.68 14.93 -6.45
N VAL A 64 -8.06 13.81 -7.05
CA VAL A 64 -7.38 13.24 -8.21
C VAL A 64 -8.28 13.28 -9.45
N LEU A 65 -7.79 13.84 -10.54
CA LEU A 65 -8.40 13.71 -11.87
C LEU A 65 -7.53 12.77 -12.69
N ALA A 66 -8.03 11.55 -12.94
CA ALA A 66 -7.24 10.49 -13.57
C ALA A 66 -7.87 10.01 -14.87
N PHE A 67 -7.02 9.61 -15.82
CA PHE A 67 -7.47 8.93 -17.02
C PHE A 67 -7.72 7.45 -16.68
N ARG A 68 -8.71 6.84 -17.34
CA ARG A 68 -9.03 5.43 -17.10
C ARG A 68 -7.88 4.52 -17.57
N GLY A 69 -7.20 3.86 -16.64
CA GLY A 69 -6.18 2.85 -16.94
C GLY A 69 -5.74 2.07 -15.70
N GLY A 70 -5.32 0.82 -15.87
CA GLY A 70 -4.77 -0.01 -14.79
C GLY A 70 -5.62 -0.01 -13.51
N SER A 71 -4.98 0.32 -12.39
CA SER A 71 -5.55 0.40 -11.03
C SER A 71 -6.41 1.62 -10.72
N VAL A 72 -6.48 2.62 -11.61
CA VAL A 72 -7.25 3.87 -11.40
C VAL A 72 -8.70 3.62 -10.94
N PRO A 73 -9.51 2.76 -11.60
CA PRO A 73 -10.89 2.50 -11.16
C PRO A 73 -11.00 1.75 -9.83
N GLU A 74 -9.92 1.13 -9.35
CA GLU A 74 -9.91 0.49 -8.04
C GLU A 74 -9.61 1.51 -6.92
N ILE A 75 -8.93 2.60 -7.24
CA ILE A 75 -8.44 3.57 -6.26
C ILE A 75 -9.35 4.79 -6.17
N ILE A 76 -9.83 5.28 -7.31
CA ILE A 76 -10.62 6.50 -7.39
C ILE A 76 -12.11 6.19 -7.16
N ASP A 77 -12.64 6.68 -6.05
CA ASP A 77 -14.06 6.74 -5.78
C ASP A 77 -14.61 8.00 -6.44
N LYS A 78 -15.34 7.83 -7.56
CA LYS A 78 -15.92 8.94 -8.32
C LYS A 78 -16.74 9.86 -7.41
N GLU A 79 -16.55 11.17 -7.55
CA GLU A 79 -17.24 12.23 -6.76
C GLU A 79 -16.93 12.23 -5.25
N VAL A 80 -16.02 11.36 -4.80
CA VAL A 80 -15.56 11.32 -3.40
C VAL A 80 -14.08 11.64 -3.31
N THR A 81 -13.23 10.88 -4.02
CA THR A 81 -11.77 11.07 -4.01
C THR A 81 -11.24 11.71 -5.28
N GLY A 82 -12.05 11.69 -6.34
CA GLY A 82 -11.61 12.16 -7.65
C GLY A 82 -12.60 11.85 -8.76
N HIS A 83 -12.20 12.13 -9.99
CA HIS A 83 -12.94 11.80 -11.21
C HIS A 83 -12.07 10.94 -12.13
N ILE A 84 -12.71 10.01 -12.83
CA ILE A 84 -12.09 9.20 -13.89
C ILE A 84 -12.66 9.67 -15.22
N VAL A 85 -11.78 10.04 -16.14
CA VAL A 85 -12.14 10.57 -17.46
C VAL A 85 -11.48 9.76 -18.58
N SER A 86 -11.96 9.95 -19.81
CA SER A 86 -11.50 9.23 -21.00
C SER A 86 -10.93 10.16 -22.08
N SER A 87 -11.04 11.48 -21.90
CA SER A 87 -10.48 12.47 -22.84
C SER A 87 -10.08 13.76 -22.12
N VAL A 88 -9.34 14.63 -22.84
CA VAL A 88 -8.95 15.95 -22.33
C VAL A 88 -10.18 16.84 -22.16
N GLU A 89 -11.16 16.76 -23.06
CA GLU A 89 -12.41 17.52 -22.99
C GLU A 89 -13.21 17.14 -21.74
N GLU A 90 -13.30 15.84 -21.44
CA GLU A 90 -13.90 15.36 -20.19
C GLU A 90 -13.12 15.84 -18.96
N ALA A 91 -11.78 15.84 -19.03
CA ALA A 91 -10.93 16.33 -17.94
C ALA A 91 -11.21 17.82 -17.64
N VAL A 92 -11.26 18.65 -18.68
CA VAL A 92 -11.57 20.09 -18.56
C VAL A 92 -12.98 20.30 -18.00
N ALA A 93 -13.96 19.54 -18.50
CA ALA A 93 -15.34 19.64 -18.02
C ALA A 93 -15.52 19.19 -16.56
N ALA A 94 -14.75 18.19 -16.13
CA ALA A 94 -14.80 17.67 -14.76
C ALA A 94 -14.09 18.58 -13.74
N LEU A 95 -13.10 19.37 -14.18
CA LEU A 95 -12.22 20.12 -13.29
C LEU A 95 -12.95 20.97 -12.23
N PRO A 96 -14.01 21.75 -12.53
CA PRO A 96 -14.73 22.52 -11.51
C PRO A 96 -15.30 21.66 -10.38
N THR A 97 -15.80 20.46 -10.71
CA THR A 97 -16.38 19.54 -9.72
C THR A 97 -15.31 18.83 -8.90
N VAL A 98 -14.19 18.46 -9.52
CA VAL A 98 -13.01 17.89 -8.84
C VAL A 98 -12.46 18.88 -7.80
N LEU A 99 -12.34 20.15 -8.18
CA LEU A 99 -11.83 21.21 -7.30
C LEU A 99 -12.75 21.53 -6.11
N ALA A 100 -14.03 21.15 -6.21
CA ALA A 100 -15.03 21.35 -5.15
C ALA A 100 -15.14 20.17 -4.16
N LEU A 101 -14.39 19.09 -4.36
CA LEU A 101 -14.46 17.90 -3.50
C LEU A 101 -14.01 18.18 -2.07
N ASP A 102 -14.65 17.51 -1.10
CA ASP A 102 -14.31 17.64 0.32
C ASP A 102 -12.95 17.00 0.62
N ARG A 103 -11.92 17.83 0.74
CA ARG A 103 -10.55 17.41 1.09
C ARG A 103 -10.47 16.56 2.36
N ARG A 104 -11.35 16.79 3.35
CA ARG A 104 -11.39 15.98 4.58
C ARG A 104 -11.99 14.61 4.31
N GLY A 105 -13.03 14.55 3.48
CA GLY A 105 -13.60 13.32 2.96
C GLY A 105 -12.57 12.48 2.21
N ILE A 106 -11.78 13.11 1.33
CA ILE A 106 -10.70 12.45 0.59
C ILE A 106 -9.69 11.80 1.55
N ARG A 107 -9.20 12.57 2.52
CA ARG A 107 -8.26 12.07 3.54
C ARG A 107 -8.86 10.89 4.32
N ARG A 108 -10.12 10.98 4.70
CA ARG A 108 -10.82 9.89 5.42
C ARG A 108 -10.89 8.61 4.58
N ARG A 109 -11.21 8.72 3.29
CA ARG A 109 -11.21 7.56 2.36
C ARG A 109 -9.84 6.93 2.24
N PHE A 110 -8.78 7.73 2.22
CA PHE A 110 -7.41 7.21 2.29
C PHE A 110 -7.18 6.41 3.58
N GLU A 111 -7.55 6.95 4.74
CA GLU A 111 -7.34 6.28 6.03
C GLU A 111 -8.09 4.94 6.12
N GLU A 112 -9.32 4.90 5.60
CA GLU A 112 -10.20 3.72 5.59
C GLU A 112 -9.68 2.57 4.70
N ARG A 113 -8.90 2.88 3.65
CA ARG A 113 -8.58 1.93 2.57
C ARG A 113 -7.10 1.67 2.39
N PHE A 114 -6.27 2.70 2.50
CA PHE A 114 -4.88 2.70 2.02
C PHE A 114 -3.85 3.04 3.10
N SER A 115 -4.28 3.28 4.35
CA SER A 115 -3.33 3.44 5.45
C SER A 115 -2.56 2.15 5.72
N SER A 116 -1.28 2.27 6.08
CA SER A 116 -0.42 1.12 6.40
C SER A 116 -1.00 0.25 7.51
N ALA A 117 -1.60 0.87 8.53
CA ALA A 117 -2.28 0.18 9.62
C ALA A 117 -3.48 -0.65 9.13
N GLN A 118 -4.28 -0.08 8.22
CA GLN A 118 -5.40 -0.80 7.63
C GLN A 118 -4.91 -1.95 6.75
N MET A 119 -3.90 -1.72 5.89
CA MET A 119 -3.30 -2.76 5.06
C MET A 119 -2.78 -3.93 5.90
N ALA A 120 -2.00 -3.65 6.94
CA ALA A 120 -1.47 -4.67 7.85
C ALA A 120 -2.60 -5.47 8.52
N THR A 121 -3.65 -4.77 8.97
CA THR A 121 -4.83 -5.41 9.57
C THR A 121 -5.52 -6.35 8.59
N GLN A 122 -5.70 -5.95 7.33
CA GLN A 122 -6.33 -6.79 6.30
C GLN A 122 -5.47 -7.99 5.94
N TYR A 123 -4.14 -7.83 5.86
CA TYR A 123 -3.21 -8.93 5.63
C TYR A 123 -3.26 -9.97 6.75
N VAL A 124 -3.20 -9.54 8.01
CA VAL A 124 -3.31 -10.44 9.16
C VAL A 124 -4.63 -11.21 9.15
N LYS A 125 -5.75 -10.53 8.89
CA LYS A 125 -7.07 -11.18 8.77
C LYS A 125 -7.10 -12.22 7.65
N LEU A 126 -6.48 -11.93 6.50
CA LEU A 126 -6.41 -12.86 5.38
C LEU A 126 -5.57 -14.09 5.74
N TYR A 127 -4.40 -13.91 6.35
CA TYR A 127 -3.57 -15.03 6.80
C TYR A 127 -4.27 -15.89 7.87
N GLN A 128 -4.98 -15.27 8.82
CA GLN A 128 -5.79 -16.00 9.80
C GLN A 128 -6.88 -16.85 9.14
N LYS A 129 -7.58 -16.32 8.14
CA LYS A 129 -8.59 -17.09 7.37
C LYS A 129 -7.97 -18.30 6.67
N LEU A 130 -6.78 -18.17 6.10
CA LEU A 130 -6.08 -19.28 5.45
C LEU A 130 -5.62 -20.35 6.44
N LEU A 131 -5.23 -19.95 7.65
CA LEU A 131 -4.85 -20.87 8.73
C LEU A 131 -6.04 -21.59 9.39
N ILE A 132 -7.26 -21.07 9.24
CA ILE A 132 -8.49 -21.63 9.84
C ILE A 132 -9.40 -22.28 8.77
N GLY A 133 -9.07 -22.11 7.48
CA GLY A 133 -9.81 -22.70 6.38
C GLY A 133 -9.73 -24.24 6.34
N PRO A 134 -10.64 -24.92 5.61
CA PRO A 134 -10.73 -26.38 5.58
C PRO A 134 -9.46 -27.10 5.08
N GLU A 135 -8.56 -26.41 4.39
CA GLU A 135 -7.22 -26.88 4.00
C GLU A 135 -6.24 -26.96 5.18
N ALA A 136 -6.33 -26.05 6.16
CA ALA A 136 -5.49 -26.06 7.35
C ALA A 136 -5.88 -27.17 8.34
N GLN A 137 -7.17 -27.56 8.37
CA GLN A 137 -7.64 -28.73 9.12
C GLN A 137 -7.05 -30.05 8.59
N LYS A 138 -6.68 -30.11 7.29
CA LYS A 138 -5.97 -31.27 6.69
C LYS A 138 -4.47 -31.26 6.97
N ARG A 139 -3.91 -30.17 7.52
CA ARG A 139 -2.47 -29.97 7.71
C ARG A 139 -2.15 -29.43 9.12
N ALA A 140 -2.44 -30.20 10.17
CA ALA A 140 -1.77 -29.99 11.47
C ALA A 140 -1.57 -31.33 12.21
N PRO A 141 -0.37 -31.67 12.75
CA PRO A 141 0.93 -30.99 12.66
C PRO A 141 2.13 -31.91 12.27
N VAL A 142 3.15 -31.36 11.60
CA VAL A 142 4.52 -31.93 11.62
C VAL A 142 5.37 -31.32 12.76
N VAL A 143 4.92 -30.24 13.40
CA VAL A 143 5.68 -29.55 14.46
C VAL A 143 5.50 -30.18 15.86
N ALA A 144 4.63 -31.18 16.04
CA ALA A 144 4.50 -31.89 17.31
C ALA A 144 5.51 -33.06 17.49
N ALA A 145 6.31 -33.40 16.47
CA ALA A 145 7.16 -34.60 16.51
C ALA A 145 8.52 -34.41 17.21
N HIS A 146 8.99 -33.17 17.45
CA HIS A 146 10.29 -32.95 18.08
C HIS A 146 10.25 -32.67 19.60
N ALA A 147 9.07 -32.40 20.18
CA ALA A 147 8.97 -32.16 21.63
C ALA A 147 8.67 -33.42 22.46
N LEU A 148 8.36 -34.57 21.83
CA LEU A 148 8.01 -35.80 22.57
C LEU A 148 9.12 -36.87 22.63
N ASN A 149 10.22 -36.73 21.87
CA ASN A 149 11.33 -37.71 21.92
C ASN A 149 12.44 -37.38 22.92
N ALA A 150 12.43 -36.20 23.55
CA ALA A 150 13.43 -35.84 24.55
C ALA A 150 13.16 -36.42 25.97
N HIS A 151 11.99 -37.01 26.22
CA HIS A 151 11.62 -37.51 27.56
C HIS A 151 11.75 -39.03 27.77
N VAL A 152 12.08 -39.81 26.71
CA VAL A 152 12.22 -41.27 26.82
C VAL A 152 13.68 -41.73 26.94
N HIS A 153 14.66 -40.91 26.53
CA HIS A 153 16.09 -41.29 26.58
C HIS A 153 16.86 -40.76 27.82
N GLY A 154 16.20 -40.05 28.74
CA GLY A 154 16.83 -39.49 29.94
C GLY A 154 16.70 -40.30 31.24
N ARG A 155 16.10 -41.50 31.23
CA ARG A 155 15.92 -42.32 32.44
C ARG A 155 16.38 -43.77 32.28
N LYS A 156 17.63 -44.00 31.87
CA LYS A 156 18.36 -45.26 32.13
C LYS A 156 19.88 -45.02 32.17
N ALA A 157 20.36 -44.23 33.12
CA ALA A 157 21.77 -44.24 33.51
C ALA A 157 21.97 -43.52 34.87
N GLU A 158 21.35 -44.01 35.94
CA GLU A 158 21.82 -43.75 37.31
C GLU A 158 21.05 -44.63 38.31
N ALA A 159 21.47 -45.89 38.41
CA ALA A 159 21.14 -46.77 39.53
C ALA A 159 22.12 -47.94 39.56
N ALA A 160 23.31 -47.71 40.13
CA ALA A 160 24.11 -48.71 40.87
C ALA A 160 25.52 -48.17 41.19
N ALA A 161 25.65 -47.36 42.25
CA ALA A 161 26.89 -47.25 43.02
C ALA A 161 26.69 -46.38 44.27
N THR A 162 26.00 -46.89 45.29
CA THR A 162 26.28 -46.49 46.69
C THR A 162 25.79 -47.57 47.64
N ALA A 163 26.71 -48.43 48.08
CA ALA A 163 26.50 -49.30 49.23
C ALA A 163 26.88 -48.54 50.50
N PRO A 164 26.04 -48.48 51.54
CA PRO A 164 26.47 -48.08 52.86
C PRO A 164 26.93 -49.30 53.65
N HIS A 165 28.21 -49.28 54.01
CA HIS A 165 28.83 -50.11 55.02
C HIS A 165 28.27 -49.74 56.42
N LYS A 166 27.87 -50.74 57.20
CA LYS A 166 27.75 -50.67 58.67
C LYS A 166 28.12 -52.02 59.28
N PRO A 167 28.50 -52.05 60.57
CA PRO A 167 29.67 -52.79 61.04
C PRO A 167 29.32 -54.03 61.87
N SER A 168 30.23 -55.00 61.89
CA SER A 168 30.74 -55.74 63.06
C SER A 168 31.90 -56.61 62.60
#